data_AF-A0A7S3FN38-F1
#
_entry.id   AF-A0A7S3FN38-F1
#
_cell.length_a   1.000
_cell.length_b   1.000
_cell.length_c   1.000
_cell.angle_alpha   90.00
_cell.angle_beta   90.00
_cell.angle_gamma   90.00
#
_symmetry.space_group_name_H-M   'P 1'
#
loop_
_entity.id
_entity.type
_entity.pdbx_description
1 polymer ?
#
loop_
_entity_poly.entity_id
_entity_poly.type
_entity_poly.pdbx_seq_one_letter_code
_entity_poly.pdbx_strand_id
1 'polypeptide(L)'
;AEFVNPLRFLPLLPRLVDGGILNPLSLLRPLDGWLRGYFRDPRIRALFTFQTLYVGLSPYTAPSAFSLLAATELTDGVYYPAGGFGEVALALEARARQVGVEVELAEEVEAVTTSSRGWVSGVRTKGGR
;
A
#
# COMPACT_ATOMS: atom_id res chain seq x y z
N ALA A 1 17.83 -7.74 1.43
CA ALA A 1 17.19 -6.82 2.39
C ALA A 1 16.15 -7.61 3.16
N GLU A 2 16.28 -7.75 4.47
CA GLU A 2 15.21 -8.35 5.29
C GLU A 2 14.02 -7.41 5.25
N PHE A 3 12.92 -7.84 4.64
CA PHE A 3 11.67 -7.09 4.69
C PHE A 3 11.27 -6.96 6.16
N VAL A 4 11.15 -5.73 6.66
CA VAL A 4 10.75 -5.51 8.05
C VAL A 4 9.31 -5.99 8.21
N ASN A 5 9.08 -7.27 8.59
CA ASN A 5 7.76 -7.78 8.94
C ASN A 5 7.07 -6.75 9.88
N PRO A 6 5.98 -6.09 9.49
CA PRO A 6 5.34 -5.09 10.33
C PRO A 6 4.58 -5.72 11.52
N LEU A 7 4.27 -7.02 11.45
CA LEU A 7 3.51 -7.74 12.47
C LEU A 7 4.29 -7.98 13.78
N ARG A 8 5.63 -7.85 13.78
CA ARG A 8 6.44 -7.91 15.01
C ARG A 8 6.19 -6.73 15.96
N PHE A 9 5.58 -5.65 15.47
CA PHE A 9 5.24 -4.48 16.28
C PHE A 9 3.82 -4.53 16.87
N LEU A 10 2.97 -5.47 16.42
CA LEU A 10 1.60 -5.64 16.91
C LEU A 10 1.50 -5.86 18.43
N PRO A 11 2.38 -6.67 19.07
CA PRO A 11 2.34 -6.85 20.52
C PRO A 11 2.79 -5.61 21.31
N LEU A 12 3.51 -4.68 20.67
CA LEU A 12 4.03 -3.45 21.28
C LEU A 12 3.02 -2.30 21.20
N LEU A 13 2.06 -2.37 20.28
CA LEU A 13 1.05 -1.35 20.04
C LEU A 13 0.28 -0.93 21.32
N PRO A 14 -0.24 -1.84 22.16
CA PRO A 14 -0.93 -1.45 23.39
C PRO A 14 -0.02 -0.65 24.34
N ARG A 15 1.25 -1.07 24.48
CA ARG A 15 2.22 -0.39 25.34
C ARG A 15 2.61 1.00 24.82
N LEU A 16 2.67 1.16 23.50
CA LEU A 16 2.96 2.44 22.87
C LEU A 16 1.77 3.40 22.98
N VAL A 17 0.54 2.88 22.93
CA VAL A 17 -0.70 3.65 23.07
C VAL A 17 -0.96 4.05 24.53
N ASP A 18 -0.92 3.09 25.45
CA ASP A 18 -1.18 3.32 26.88
C ASP A 18 -0.06 4.14 27.53
N GLY A 19 1.18 4.04 27.02
CA GLY A 19 2.33 4.84 27.45
C GLY A 19 2.37 6.27 26.89
N GLY A 20 1.38 6.68 26.10
CA GLY A 20 1.28 8.02 25.52
C GLY A 20 2.29 8.33 24.41
N ILE A 21 3.05 7.34 23.95
CA ILE A 21 4.06 7.47 22.89
C ILE A 21 3.39 7.55 21.51
N LEU A 22 2.32 6.77 21.31
CA LEU A 22 1.48 6.82 20.12
C LEU A 22 0.07 7.20 20.54
N ASN A 23 -0.45 8.30 19.98
CA ASN A 23 -1.87 8.58 20.06
C ASN A 23 -2.52 8.12 18.75
N PRO A 24 -3.33 7.04 18.73
CA PRO A 24 -3.97 6.59 17.49
C PRO A 24 -4.83 7.69 16.84
N LEU A 25 -5.40 8.58 17.64
CA LEU A 25 -6.18 9.72 17.14
C LEU A 25 -5.31 10.77 16.46
N SER A 26 -4.01 10.85 16.78
CA SER A 26 -3.12 11.77 16.06
C SER A 26 -2.84 11.30 14.63
N LEU A 27 -2.90 9.98 14.36
CA LEU A 27 -2.76 9.39 13.03
C LEU A 27 -3.89 9.80 12.07
N LEU A 28 -5.05 10.18 12.61
CA LEU A 28 -6.22 10.63 11.85
C LEU A 28 -6.23 12.14 11.59
N ARG A 29 -5.34 12.92 12.24
CA ARG A 29 -5.27 14.37 12.02
C ARG A 29 -4.70 14.68 10.63
N PRO A 30 -5.02 15.84 10.04
CA PRO A 30 -4.40 16.27 8.79
C PRO A 30 -2.87 16.28 8.86
N LEU A 31 -2.23 15.74 7.81
CA LEU A 31 -0.79 15.57 7.75
C LEU A 31 -0.02 16.89 7.83
N ASP A 32 -0.39 17.93 7.07
CA ASP A 32 0.28 19.25 7.18
C ASP A 32 0.18 19.80 8.62
N GLY A 33 -1.01 19.70 9.22
CA GLY A 33 -1.25 20.14 10.60
C GLY A 33 -0.37 19.41 11.61
N TRP A 34 -0.17 18.11 11.43
CA TRP A 34 0.75 17.31 12.25
C TRP A 34 2.21 17.73 12.04
N LEU A 35 2.65 17.90 10.79
CA LEU A 35 4.02 18.26 10.46
C LEU A 35 4.42 19.67 10.91
N ARG A 36 3.48 20.59 11.11
CA ARG A 36 3.75 21.92 11.72
C ARG A 36 4.36 21.83 13.11
N GLY A 37 4.10 20.74 13.86
CA GLY A 37 4.73 20.49 15.15
C GLY A 37 6.24 20.19 15.05
N TYR A 38 6.71 19.74 13.88
CA TYR A 38 8.09 19.31 13.66
C TYR A 38 8.87 20.30 12.78
N PHE A 39 8.22 20.89 11.76
CA PHE A 39 8.88 21.71 10.75
C PHE A 39 8.20 23.07 10.59
N ARG A 40 8.97 24.13 10.88
CA ARG A 40 8.52 25.52 10.71
C ARG A 40 8.50 25.96 9.24
N ASP A 41 9.48 25.52 8.45
CA ASP A 41 9.60 25.89 7.05
C ASP A 41 8.53 25.19 6.18
N PRO A 42 7.69 25.93 5.44
CA PRO A 42 6.67 25.35 4.57
C PRO A 42 7.23 24.46 3.46
N ARG A 43 8.47 24.69 3.00
CA ARG A 43 9.12 23.88 1.96
C ARG A 43 9.49 22.50 2.46
N ILE A 44 9.94 22.41 3.72
CA ILE A 44 10.22 21.13 4.36
C ILE A 44 8.92 20.36 4.60
N ARG A 45 7.84 21.04 5.03
CA ARG A 45 6.53 20.39 5.11
C ARG A 45 6.08 19.87 3.74
N ALA A 46 6.21 20.68 2.69
CA ALA A 46 5.89 20.26 1.32
C ALA A 46 6.64 18.97 0.91
N LEU A 47 7.94 18.88 1.22
CA LEU A 47 8.75 17.68 1.00
C LEU A 47 8.18 16.43 1.68
N PHE A 48 7.76 16.54 2.94
CA PHE A 48 7.20 15.42 3.72
C PHE A 48 5.71 15.15 3.47
N THR A 49 5.03 16.05 2.75
CA THR A 49 3.63 15.86 2.33
C THR A 49 3.49 15.37 0.90
N PHE A 50 4.56 15.36 0.11
CA PHE A 50 4.52 15.04 -1.31
C PHE A 50 3.86 13.67 -1.59
N GLN A 51 4.12 12.69 -0.72
CA GLN A 51 3.64 11.32 -0.82
C GLN A 51 2.11 11.21 -0.71
N THR A 52 1.38 12.23 -0.24
CA THR A 52 -0.09 12.20 -0.27
C THR A 52 -0.63 12.22 -1.70
N LEU A 53 0.16 12.70 -2.67
CA LEU A 53 -0.19 12.62 -4.09
C LEU A 53 -0.25 11.17 -4.60
N TYR A 54 0.53 10.25 -4.03
CA TYR A 54 0.55 8.85 -4.47
C TYR A 54 -0.79 8.17 -4.26
N VAL A 55 -1.53 8.62 -3.24
CA VAL A 55 -2.85 8.11 -2.88
C VAL A 55 -3.97 9.05 -3.31
N GLY A 56 -3.66 10.10 -4.09
CA GLY A 56 -4.64 11.05 -4.62
C GLY A 56 -5.27 11.97 -3.57
N LEU A 57 -4.58 12.22 -2.45
CA LEU A 57 -5.10 13.03 -1.35
C LEU A 57 -4.37 14.37 -1.20
N SER A 58 -5.13 15.37 -0.76
CA SER A 58 -4.57 16.67 -0.34
C SER A 58 -3.92 16.54 1.03
N PRO A 59 -2.73 17.11 1.28
CA PRO A 59 -2.06 17.01 2.58
C PRO A 59 -2.77 17.75 3.72
N TYR A 60 -3.73 18.61 3.37
CA TYR A 60 -4.59 19.31 4.34
C TYR A 60 -5.77 18.46 4.83
N THR A 61 -6.01 17.31 4.20
CA THR A 61 -7.08 16.37 4.59
C THR A 61 -6.58 14.93 4.77
N ALA A 62 -5.43 14.59 4.17
CA ALA A 62 -4.80 13.30 4.31
C ALA A 62 -4.48 13.00 5.79
N PRO A 63 -4.86 11.84 6.32
CA PRO A 63 -4.43 11.36 7.62
C PRO A 63 -2.91 11.40 7.79
N SER A 64 -2.43 11.83 8.96
CA SER A 64 -1.01 11.90 9.27
C SER A 64 -0.32 10.54 9.27
N ALA A 65 -1.08 9.44 9.33
CA ALA A 65 -0.61 8.09 9.05
C ALA A 65 0.20 7.97 7.75
N PHE A 66 -0.12 8.79 6.72
CA PHE A 66 0.62 8.80 5.46
C PHE A 66 2.04 9.36 5.56
N SER A 67 2.43 9.97 6.69
CA SER A 67 3.85 10.30 6.98
C SER A 67 4.75 9.06 6.97
N LEU A 68 4.19 7.87 7.20
CA LEU A 68 4.92 6.61 7.12
C LEU A 68 5.50 6.37 5.71
N LEU A 69 4.84 6.85 4.64
CA LEU A 69 5.37 6.72 3.29
C LEU A 69 6.72 7.44 3.14
N ALA A 70 6.77 8.70 3.56
CA ALA A 70 7.99 9.50 3.53
C ALA A 70 9.08 8.90 4.44
N ALA A 71 8.69 8.37 5.60
CA ALA A 71 9.63 7.70 6.51
C ALA A 71 10.24 6.46 5.85
N THR A 72 9.42 5.57 5.29
CA THR A 72 9.88 4.34 4.62
C THR A 72 10.80 4.65 3.43
N GLU A 73 10.48 5.67 2.62
CA GLU A 73 11.35 6.05 1.50
C GLU A 73 12.74 6.54 1.96
N LEU A 74 12.80 7.23 3.11
CA LEU A 74 14.06 7.75 3.67
C LEU A 74 14.86 6.68 4.41
N THR A 75 14.21 5.72 5.07
CA THR A 75 14.90 4.68 5.85
C THR A 75 15.23 3.45 5.02
N ASP A 76 14.31 3.02 4.17
CA ASP A 76 14.40 1.74 3.46
C ASP A 76 14.85 1.94 2.01
N GLY A 77 14.72 3.17 1.50
CA GLY A 77 15.16 3.58 0.17
C GLY A 77 14.09 3.43 -0.91
N VAL A 78 14.39 3.99 -2.08
CA VAL A 78 13.56 3.89 -3.29
C VAL A 78 14.30 3.05 -4.33
N TYR A 79 13.65 2.01 -4.83
CA TYR A 79 14.26 1.05 -5.75
C TYR A 79 13.61 1.11 -7.13
N TYR A 80 14.44 0.92 -8.15
CA TYR A 80 13.99 0.76 -9.53
C TYR A 80 14.38 -0.64 -10.02
N PRO A 81 13.44 -1.46 -10.50
CA PRO A 81 13.77 -2.77 -11.05
C PRO A 81 14.70 -2.64 -12.26
N ALA A 82 15.77 -3.43 -12.32
CA ALA A 82 16.60 -3.50 -13.52
C ALA A 82 15.74 -3.97 -14.71
N GLY A 83 15.79 -3.26 -15.83
CA GLY A 83 14.91 -3.50 -16.99
C GLY A 83 13.54 -2.80 -16.91
N GLY A 84 13.22 -2.16 -15.79
CA GLY A 84 11.99 -1.40 -15.58
C GLY A 84 10.84 -2.21 -14.99
N PHE A 85 9.72 -1.54 -14.72
CA PHE A 85 8.60 -2.13 -13.98
C PHE A 85 7.92 -3.31 -14.70
N GLY A 86 8.05 -3.43 -16.02
CA GLY A 86 7.56 -4.60 -16.76
C GLY A 86 8.16 -5.91 -16.28
N GLU A 87 9.43 -5.89 -15.84
CA GLU A 87 10.12 -7.08 -15.33
C GLU A 87 9.48 -7.65 -14.07
N VAL A 88 8.84 -6.81 -13.25
CA VAL A 88 8.12 -7.28 -12.05
C VAL A 88 6.94 -8.16 -12.44
N ALA A 89 6.16 -7.74 -13.45
CA ALA A 89 5.02 -8.51 -13.94
C ALA A 89 5.48 -9.83 -14.58
N LEU A 90 6.53 -9.79 -15.40
CA LEU A 90 7.10 -10.98 -16.05
C LEU A 90 7.66 -11.97 -15.04
N ALA A 91 8.37 -11.50 -14.01
CA ALA A 91 8.91 -12.36 -12.96
C ALA A 91 7.80 -13.05 -12.15
N LEU A 92 6.71 -12.33 -11.84
CA LEU A 92 5.55 -12.89 -11.16
C LEU A 92 4.82 -13.92 -12.02
N GLU A 93 4.61 -13.63 -13.32
CA GLU A 93 4.00 -14.57 -14.26
C GLU A 93 4.83 -15.85 -14.38
N ALA A 94 6.14 -15.71 -14.60
CA ALA A 94 7.04 -16.85 -14.70
C ALA A 94 7.00 -17.71 -13.44
N ARG A 95 6.98 -17.08 -12.26
CA ARG A 95 6.88 -17.81 -10.99
C ARG A 95 5.53 -18.51 -10.81
N ALA A 96 4.44 -17.87 -11.20
CA ALA A 96 3.10 -18.45 -11.15
C ALA A 96 3.03 -19.71 -12.04
N ARG A 97 3.53 -19.62 -13.29
CA ARG A 97 3.57 -20.76 -14.21
C ARG A 97 4.44 -21.91 -13.68
N GLN A 98 5.57 -21.61 -13.02
CA GLN A 98 6.41 -22.63 -12.38
C GLN A 98 5.69 -23.44 -11.29
N VAL A 99 4.71 -22.85 -10.61
CA VAL A 99 3.92 -23.54 -9.58
C VAL A 99 2.59 -24.09 -10.14
N GLY A 100 2.45 -24.17 -11.47
CA GLY A 100 1.32 -24.79 -12.15
C GLY A 100 0.12 -23.87 -12.37
N VAL A 101 0.25 -22.55 -12.20
CA VAL A 101 -0.83 -21.59 -12.50
C VAL A 101 -0.96 -21.41 -14.01
N GLU A 102 -2.19 -21.54 -14.52
CA GLU A 102 -2.56 -21.16 -15.87
C GLU A 102 -2.85 -19.64 -15.93
N VAL A 103 -2.28 -18.96 -16.92
CA VAL A 103 -2.48 -17.51 -17.13
C VAL A 103 -3.00 -17.33 -18.55
N GLU A 104 -4.25 -16.87 -18.64
CA GLU A 104 -4.97 -16.56 -19.87
C GLU A 104 -4.97 -15.04 -20.07
N LEU A 105 -4.42 -14.58 -21.19
CA LEU A 105 -4.34 -13.16 -21.55
C LEU A 105 -5.37 -12.84 -22.63
N ALA A 106 -5.74 -11.56 -22.75
CA ALA A 106 -6.78 -11.10 -23.68
C ALA A 106 -8.15 -11.78 -23.49
N GLU A 107 -8.40 -12.36 -22.30
CA GLU A 107 -9.65 -13.01 -21.94
C GLU A 107 -10.40 -12.15 -20.91
N GLU A 108 -11.39 -11.39 -21.38
CA GLU A 108 -12.16 -10.47 -20.56
C GLU A 108 -13.20 -11.23 -19.72
N VAL A 109 -13.18 -11.03 -18.39
CA VAL A 109 -14.20 -11.57 -17.49
C VAL A 109 -15.45 -10.70 -17.53
N GLU A 110 -16.59 -11.28 -17.89
CA GLU A 110 -17.87 -10.56 -18.00
C GLU A 110 -18.74 -10.70 -16.75
N ALA A 111 -18.60 -11.81 -16.02
CA ALA A 111 -19.39 -12.03 -14.81
C ALA A 111 -18.71 -12.98 -13.82
N VAL A 112 -19.01 -12.78 -12.54
CA VAL A 112 -18.78 -13.78 -11.48
C VAL A 112 -20.02 -14.66 -11.40
N THR A 113 -19.84 -15.99 -11.40
CA THR A 113 -20.95 -16.94 -11.28
C THR A 113 -21.10 -17.43 -9.84
N THR A 114 -22.34 -17.71 -9.44
CA THR A 114 -22.66 -18.18 -8.10
C THR A 114 -23.50 -19.46 -8.13
N SER A 115 -23.28 -20.32 -7.15
CA SER A 115 -24.10 -21.51 -6.91
C SER A 115 -25.51 -21.11 -6.42
N SER A 116 -26.43 -22.08 -6.41
CA SER A 116 -27.79 -21.90 -5.86
C SER A 116 -27.83 -21.48 -4.39
N ARG A 117 -26.72 -21.68 -3.65
CA ARG A 117 -26.57 -21.28 -2.24
C ARG A 117 -25.90 -19.90 -2.09
N GLY A 118 -25.57 -19.21 -3.18
CA GLY A 118 -24.97 -17.88 -3.18
C GLY A 118 -23.43 -17.83 -3.13
N TRP A 119 -22.74 -18.98 -3.06
CA TRP A 119 -21.27 -19.01 -3.09
C TRP A 119 -20.73 -18.76 -4.49
N VAL A 120 -19.63 -18.01 -4.60
CA VAL A 120 -18.88 -17.86 -5.86
C VAL A 120 -18.45 -19.25 -6.34
N SER A 121 -18.78 -19.57 -7.59
CA SER A 121 -18.48 -20.85 -8.23
C SER A 121 -17.56 -20.73 -9.44
N GLY A 122 -17.31 -19.51 -9.93
CA GLY A 122 -16.42 -19.27 -11.05
C GLY A 122 -16.58 -17.88 -11.65
N VAL A 123 -16.09 -17.74 -12.86
CA VAL A 123 -16.27 -16.56 -13.71
C VAL A 123 -16.76 -17.01 -15.08
N ARG A 124 -17.47 -16.15 -15.80
CA ARG A 124 -17.76 -16.31 -17.22
C ARG A 124 -16.96 -15.27 -17.99
N THR A 125 -16.36 -15.69 -19.08
CA THR A 125 -15.55 -14.83 -19.94
C THR A 125 -16.21 -14.56 -21.28
N LYS A 126 -15.73 -13.52 -21.97
CA LYS A 126 -16.22 -13.14 -23.31
C LYS A 126 -15.99 -14.24 -24.35
N GLY A 127 -14.93 -15.04 -24.20
CA GLY A 127 -14.65 -16.22 -25.01
C GLY A 127 -15.61 -17.40 -24.75
N GLY A 128 -16.55 -17.26 -23.80
CA GLY A 128 -17.56 -18.27 -23.49
C GLY A 128 -17.10 -19.40 -22.57
N ARG A 129 -15.97 -19.21 -21.87
CA ARG A 129 -15.47 -20.11 -20.81
C ARG A 129 -16.07 -19.74 -19.45
#